data_AF-E4XB43-F1
#
_entry.id   AF-E4XB43-F1
#
_cell.length_a   1.000
_cell.length_b   1.000
_cell.length_c   1.000
_cell.angle_alpha   90.00
_cell.angle_beta   90.00
_cell.angle_gamma   90.00
#
_symmetry.space_group_name_H-M   'P 1'
#
loop_
_entity.id
_entity.type
_entity.pdbx_description
1 polymer ?
#
loop_
_entity_poly.entity_id
_entity_poly.type
_entity_poly.pdbx_seq_one_letter_code
_entity_poly.pdbx_strand_id
1 'polypeptide(L)'
;MPTAFELPSQFNKFNDYAKSNPEGHWVVKSGKHRNIKIVEAKDFLKLRSTKEQFVQRLVEPPMIIDRKKFDIGIYTVVTSIDPLRVYMLQSEWLIRFCKDEYEPFDPNNVNSYVVGDDYTTIWDIPTLNAYMKNGSSMKQALLRHMKASGKDIEQFQLNFKEAVAQVWELQREKILNVYKNYNVKEGQMFEMFRMDFVIDEDANIFLLEVNMSPNLSSQSHPANAPIYESVLQNMFQLVGLTSTFIQAPWETSFCDNETDLNCQKNPFCIKCLSPSQLNTVNKLTSEMLYRGNFELVSPSVHREPVLQQQTALDKFQLDFMKKYCEHDSRWCQIQLK
;
A
#
# COMPACT_ATOMS: atom_id res chain seq x y z
N MET A 1 -1.08 -10.01 6.61
CA MET A 1 -0.91 -11.03 5.54
C MET A 1 -1.52 -12.33 6.02
N PRO A 2 -2.13 -13.16 5.16
CA PRO A 2 -2.52 -14.52 5.53
C PRO A 2 -1.28 -15.32 5.95
N THR A 3 -1.45 -16.26 6.89
CA THR A 3 -0.35 -17.13 7.34
C THR A 3 0.31 -17.80 6.15
N ALA A 4 1.63 -17.68 6.05
CA ALA A 4 2.39 -18.22 4.93
C ALA A 4 3.76 -18.75 5.34
N PHE A 5 4.29 -19.67 4.52
CA PHE A 5 5.55 -20.36 4.74
C PHE A 5 6.31 -20.55 3.43
N GLU A 6 7.63 -20.41 3.51
CA GLU A 6 8.56 -20.73 2.42
C GLU A 6 9.05 -22.18 2.55
N LEU A 7 8.82 -22.98 1.53
CA LEU A 7 9.30 -24.37 1.45
C LEU A 7 10.49 -24.46 0.50
N PRO A 8 11.47 -25.34 0.79
CA PRO A 8 11.47 -26.33 1.88
C PRO A 8 11.92 -25.82 3.25
N SER A 9 12.46 -24.60 3.35
CA SER A 9 13.14 -24.08 4.55
C SER A 9 12.27 -24.07 5.81
N GLN A 10 10.96 -23.84 5.67
CA GLN A 10 10.00 -23.75 6.77
C GLN A 10 9.02 -24.93 6.83
N PHE A 11 9.32 -26.05 6.16
CA PHE A 11 8.40 -27.21 6.08
C PHE A 11 7.93 -27.73 7.45
N ASN A 12 8.84 -27.87 8.41
CA ASN A 12 8.47 -28.37 9.74
C ASN A 12 7.52 -27.40 10.46
N LYS A 13 7.80 -26.08 10.39
CA LYS A 13 6.94 -25.04 10.97
C LYS A 13 5.55 -25.05 10.33
N PHE A 14 5.51 -25.16 9.01
CA PHE A 14 4.26 -25.30 8.26
C PHE A 14 3.48 -26.53 8.71
N ASN A 15 4.12 -27.70 8.74
CA ASN A 15 3.48 -28.96 9.09
C ASN A 15 2.92 -28.95 10.52
N ASP A 16 3.64 -28.39 11.49
CA ASP A 16 3.18 -28.30 12.88
C ASP A 16 2.03 -27.30 13.03
N TYR A 17 2.12 -26.14 12.37
CA TYR A 17 1.05 -25.15 12.36
C TYR A 17 -0.22 -25.73 11.74
N ALA A 18 -0.09 -26.42 10.60
CA ALA A 18 -1.24 -26.90 9.85
C ALA A 18 -1.88 -28.15 10.47
N LYS A 19 -1.14 -28.97 11.22
CA LYS A 19 -1.72 -30.00 12.11
C LYS A 19 -2.56 -29.40 13.23
N SER A 20 -2.14 -28.26 13.77
CA SER A 20 -2.86 -27.54 14.82
C SER A 20 -4.06 -26.75 14.28
N ASN A 21 -4.09 -26.50 12.98
CA ASN A 21 -5.13 -25.74 12.27
C ASN A 21 -5.58 -26.53 11.02
N PRO A 22 -6.27 -27.67 11.20
CA PRO A 22 -6.62 -28.57 10.09
C PRO A 22 -7.70 -27.98 9.16
N GLU A 23 -8.48 -27.02 9.65
CA GLU A 23 -9.55 -26.37 8.91
C GLU A 23 -9.03 -25.30 7.94
N GLY A 24 -9.69 -25.19 6.79
CA GLY A 24 -9.40 -24.21 5.74
C GLY A 24 -8.41 -24.70 4.69
N HIS A 25 -8.36 -23.96 3.59
CA HIS A 25 -7.60 -24.32 2.40
C HIS A 25 -6.25 -23.61 2.35
N TRP A 26 -5.28 -24.26 1.70
CA TRP A 26 -3.94 -23.70 1.50
C TRP A 26 -3.64 -23.55 0.02
N VAL A 27 -3.24 -22.35 -0.37
CA VAL A 27 -2.80 -22.03 -1.72
C VAL A 27 -1.29 -22.27 -1.80
N VAL A 28 -0.88 -23.11 -2.75
CA VAL A 28 0.52 -23.36 -3.05
C VAL A 28 0.89 -22.67 -4.34
N LYS A 29 1.92 -21.83 -4.30
CA LYS A 29 2.50 -21.11 -5.44
C LYS A 29 3.94 -21.60 -5.64
N SER A 30 4.37 -21.86 -6.88
CA SER A 30 5.81 -22.00 -7.15
C SER A 30 6.49 -20.62 -7.18
N GLY A 31 7.82 -20.54 -7.03
CA GLY A 31 8.59 -19.27 -6.92
C GLY A 31 8.47 -18.26 -8.07
N LYS A 32 7.57 -18.48 -9.04
CA LYS A 32 7.18 -17.51 -10.09
C LYS A 32 5.66 -17.35 -10.21
N HIS A 33 4.90 -17.54 -9.13
CA HIS A 33 3.42 -17.50 -9.09
C HIS A 33 2.75 -18.42 -10.14
N ARG A 34 3.45 -19.46 -10.59
CA ARG A 34 2.95 -20.46 -11.53
C ARG A 34 2.45 -21.70 -10.80
N ASN A 35 1.52 -22.41 -11.41
CA ASN A 35 0.92 -23.65 -10.90
C ASN A 35 0.23 -23.48 -9.55
N ILE A 36 -0.60 -22.45 -9.44
CA ILE A 36 -1.39 -22.17 -8.24
C ILE A 36 -2.43 -23.27 -8.07
N LYS A 37 -2.46 -23.90 -6.90
CA LYS A 37 -3.43 -24.94 -6.56
C LYS A 37 -3.78 -24.90 -5.09
N ILE A 38 -4.97 -25.37 -4.76
CA ILE A 38 -5.34 -25.65 -3.39
C ILE A 38 -4.78 -27.00 -2.96
N VAL A 39 -4.32 -27.06 -1.72
CA VAL A 39 -3.88 -28.27 -1.04
C VAL A 39 -4.56 -28.32 0.31
N GLU A 40 -5.15 -29.47 0.62
CA GLU A 40 -5.78 -29.75 1.90
C GLU A 40 -4.78 -30.39 2.88
N ALA A 41 -5.13 -30.38 4.17
CA ALA A 41 -4.27 -30.89 5.24
C ALA A 41 -3.78 -32.32 5.05
N LYS A 42 -4.63 -33.18 4.48
CA LYS A 42 -4.31 -34.58 4.19
C LYS A 42 -3.17 -34.74 3.16
N ASP A 43 -2.91 -33.73 2.35
CA ASP A 43 -1.96 -33.78 1.23
C ASP A 43 -0.65 -33.02 1.50
N PHE A 44 -0.46 -32.42 2.68
CA PHE A 44 0.74 -31.63 2.99
C PHE A 44 2.06 -32.42 2.95
N LEU A 45 2.03 -33.71 3.28
CA LEU A 45 3.23 -34.55 3.15
C LEU A 45 3.72 -34.65 1.71
N LYS A 46 2.83 -34.48 0.71
CA LYS A 46 3.18 -34.44 -0.72
C LYS A 46 3.89 -33.13 -1.11
N LEU A 47 3.83 -32.10 -0.26
CA LEU A 47 4.57 -30.85 -0.43
C LEU A 47 6.01 -30.94 0.08
N ARG A 48 6.41 -32.06 0.68
CA ARG A 48 7.82 -32.29 1.04
C ARG A 48 8.63 -32.48 -0.24
N SER A 49 9.13 -31.37 -0.77
CA SER A 49 9.90 -31.30 -2.02
C SER A 49 11.22 -30.57 -1.79
N THR A 50 12.17 -30.74 -2.71
CA THR A 50 13.37 -29.89 -2.79
C THR A 50 13.11 -28.60 -3.56
N LYS A 51 11.95 -28.46 -4.21
CA LYS A 51 11.59 -27.28 -5.01
C LYS A 51 11.13 -26.15 -4.10
N GLU A 52 11.49 -24.93 -4.46
CA GLU A 52 11.01 -23.72 -3.79
C GLU A 52 9.51 -23.51 -4.05
N GLN A 53 8.75 -23.44 -2.96
CA GLN A 53 7.31 -23.23 -2.99
C GLN A 53 6.92 -22.26 -1.89
N PHE A 54 5.91 -21.44 -2.15
CA PHE A 54 5.29 -20.58 -1.17
C PHE A 54 3.91 -21.13 -0.86
N VAL A 55 3.66 -21.41 0.42
CA VAL A 55 2.39 -21.97 0.89
C VAL A 55 1.70 -20.93 1.75
N GLN A 56 0.47 -20.58 1.43
CA GLN A 56 -0.27 -19.50 2.08
C GLN A 56 -1.71 -19.95 2.36
N ARG A 57 -2.21 -19.69 3.56
CA ARG A 57 -3.60 -19.97 3.91
C ARG A 57 -4.53 -19.12 3.03
N LEU A 58 -5.58 -19.74 2.48
CA LEU A 58 -6.63 -19.03 1.76
C LEU A 58 -7.45 -18.19 2.76
N VAL A 59 -7.82 -16.99 2.37
CA VAL A 59 -8.71 -16.14 3.17
C VAL A 59 -10.13 -16.63 2.96
N GLU A 60 -10.74 -17.13 4.03
CA GLU A 60 -12.04 -17.81 4.01
C GLU A 60 -12.87 -17.45 5.26
N PRO A 61 -14.17 -17.15 5.09
CA PRO A 61 -14.82 -16.86 3.81
C PRO A 61 -14.38 -15.50 3.23
N PRO A 62 -14.09 -15.40 1.92
CA PRO A 62 -13.72 -14.12 1.31
C PRO A 62 -14.95 -13.22 1.16
N MET A 63 -14.74 -11.90 1.08
CA MET A 63 -15.79 -11.02 0.60
C MET A 63 -16.11 -11.34 -0.87
N ILE A 64 -17.39 -11.54 -1.15
CA ILE A 64 -17.90 -11.77 -2.50
C ILE A 64 -18.95 -10.72 -2.85
N ILE A 65 -18.99 -10.31 -4.11
CA ILE A 65 -20.03 -9.45 -4.66
C ILE A 65 -20.49 -10.09 -5.96
N ASP A 66 -21.81 -10.25 -6.12
CA ASP A 66 -22.42 -10.97 -7.24
C ASP A 66 -21.77 -12.36 -7.45
N ARG A 67 -21.59 -13.09 -6.33
CA ARG A 67 -21.02 -14.45 -6.24
C ARG A 67 -19.55 -14.58 -6.67
N LYS A 68 -18.84 -13.47 -6.91
CA LYS A 68 -17.43 -13.47 -7.31
C LYS A 68 -16.54 -12.90 -6.22
N LYS A 69 -15.43 -13.59 -5.96
CA LYS A 69 -14.31 -13.09 -5.16
C LYS A 69 -13.57 -12.00 -5.95
N PHE A 70 -12.95 -11.05 -5.26
CA PHE A 70 -12.10 -10.03 -5.87
C PHE A 70 -10.85 -9.74 -5.05
N ASP A 71 -9.91 -9.05 -5.69
CA ASP A 71 -8.79 -8.37 -5.03
C ASP A 71 -8.80 -6.87 -5.29
N ILE A 72 -8.03 -6.14 -4.49
CA ILE A 72 -7.84 -4.70 -4.59
C ILE A 72 -6.36 -4.41 -4.75
N GLY A 73 -5.98 -3.91 -5.91
CA GLY A 73 -4.67 -3.35 -6.19
C GLY A 73 -4.61 -1.87 -5.83
N ILE A 74 -3.74 -1.50 -4.90
CA ILE A 74 -3.49 -0.12 -4.49
C ILE A 74 -2.11 0.32 -4.95
N TYR A 75 -2.05 1.42 -5.68
CA TYR A 75 -0.79 2.02 -6.11
C TYR A 75 -0.16 2.83 -4.98
N THR A 76 1.12 2.60 -4.75
CA THR A 76 1.92 3.27 -3.73
C THR A 76 3.23 3.75 -4.33
N VAL A 77 3.75 4.87 -3.84
CA VAL A 77 5.03 5.43 -4.29
C VAL A 77 5.91 5.66 -3.07
N VAL A 78 7.12 5.13 -3.12
CA VAL A 78 8.15 5.38 -2.11
C VAL A 78 9.13 6.39 -2.70
N THR A 79 9.15 7.62 -2.17
CA THR A 79 10.01 8.71 -2.67
C THR A 79 11.32 8.84 -1.89
N SER A 80 11.39 8.21 -0.72
CA SER A 80 12.58 8.23 0.13
C SER A 80 12.56 7.07 1.13
N ILE A 81 13.74 6.51 1.43
CA ILE A 81 13.92 5.46 2.45
C ILE A 81 14.54 6.04 3.73
N ASP A 82 15.36 7.10 3.64
CA ASP A 82 15.92 7.81 4.81
C ASP A 82 15.94 9.33 4.56
N PRO A 83 15.02 10.10 5.18
CA PRO A 83 13.91 9.62 6.00
C PRO A 83 12.84 8.88 5.15
N LEU A 84 12.10 7.94 5.73
CA LEU A 84 11.09 7.17 4.99
C LEU A 84 9.93 8.06 4.55
N ARG A 85 9.53 8.00 3.27
CA ARG A 85 8.33 8.66 2.73
C ARG A 85 7.58 7.72 1.80
N VAL A 86 6.33 7.43 2.15
CA VAL A 86 5.45 6.48 1.46
C VAL A 86 4.11 7.13 1.19
N TYR A 87 3.72 7.13 -0.07
CA TYR A 87 2.47 7.70 -0.55
C TYR A 87 1.53 6.60 -1.04
N MET A 88 0.24 6.70 -0.72
CA MET A 88 -0.81 5.81 -1.18
C MET A 88 -1.81 6.58 -2.06
N LEU A 89 -2.11 6.09 -3.26
CA LEU A 89 -3.08 6.74 -4.14
C LEU A 89 -4.50 6.54 -3.60
N GLN A 90 -5.22 7.64 -3.35
CA GLN A 90 -6.54 7.59 -2.72
C GLN A 90 -7.70 7.51 -3.70
N SER A 91 -7.56 8.09 -4.88
CA SER A 91 -8.66 8.29 -5.82
C SER A 91 -9.01 7.00 -6.58
N GLU A 92 -8.00 6.21 -6.94
CA GLU A 92 -8.14 5.06 -7.83
C GLU A 92 -7.66 3.78 -7.16
N TRP A 93 -8.58 2.81 -7.03
CA TRP A 93 -8.28 1.44 -6.67
C TRP A 93 -8.54 0.54 -7.87
N LEU A 94 -7.62 -0.37 -8.17
CA LEU A 94 -7.83 -1.38 -9.21
C LEU A 94 -8.54 -2.58 -8.58
N ILE A 95 -9.83 -2.73 -8.82
CA ILE A 95 -10.64 -3.84 -8.28
C ILE A 95 -10.84 -4.89 -9.37
N ARG A 96 -10.36 -6.11 -9.13
CA ARG A 96 -10.38 -7.19 -10.12
C ARG A 96 -11.11 -8.40 -9.56
N PHE A 97 -12.10 -8.89 -10.30
CA PHE A 97 -12.90 -10.03 -9.89
C PHE A 97 -12.36 -11.31 -10.51
N CYS A 98 -12.45 -12.41 -9.75
CA CYS A 98 -12.27 -13.75 -10.28
C CYS A 98 -13.14 -13.96 -11.52
N LYS A 99 -12.61 -14.74 -12.47
CA LYS A 99 -13.29 -14.99 -13.75
C LYS A 99 -14.55 -15.82 -13.55
N ASP A 100 -14.47 -16.81 -12.67
CA ASP A 100 -15.58 -17.70 -12.35
C ASP A 100 -16.19 -17.34 -10.99
N GLU A 101 -17.43 -17.80 -10.75
CA GLU A 101 -18.11 -17.62 -9.46
C GLU A 101 -17.39 -18.41 -8.35
N TYR A 102 -17.24 -17.80 -7.17
CA TYR A 102 -16.63 -18.42 -5.99
C TYR A 102 -17.59 -19.39 -5.30
N GLU A 103 -18.90 -19.11 -5.33
CA GLU A 103 -19.91 -19.98 -4.72
C GLU A 103 -20.75 -20.70 -5.79
N PRO A 104 -20.91 -22.04 -5.72
CA PRO A 104 -20.33 -22.95 -4.71
C PRO A 104 -18.82 -23.11 -4.87
N PHE A 105 -18.11 -23.26 -3.76
CA PHE A 105 -16.65 -23.38 -3.76
C PHE A 105 -16.19 -24.71 -4.36
N ASP A 106 -15.33 -24.63 -5.40
CA ASP A 106 -14.65 -25.77 -6.00
C ASP A 106 -13.12 -25.57 -5.94
N PRO A 107 -12.39 -26.37 -5.14
CA PRO A 107 -10.94 -26.25 -5.01
C PRO A 107 -10.18 -26.61 -6.30
N ASN A 108 -10.84 -27.21 -7.29
CA ASN A 108 -10.26 -27.48 -8.61
C ASN A 108 -10.45 -26.31 -9.58
N ASN A 109 -11.36 -25.38 -9.29
CA ASN A 109 -11.58 -24.20 -10.10
C ASN A 109 -10.72 -23.03 -9.61
N VAL A 110 -9.46 -23.00 -10.06
CA VAL A 110 -8.51 -21.92 -9.74
C VAL A 110 -9.05 -20.53 -10.06
N ASN A 111 -9.84 -20.39 -11.13
CA ASN A 111 -10.38 -19.11 -11.61
C ASN A 111 -11.47 -18.53 -10.71
N SER A 112 -11.97 -19.31 -9.75
CA SER A 112 -12.97 -18.88 -8.77
C SER A 112 -12.36 -18.22 -7.53
N TYR A 113 -11.09 -18.53 -7.21
CA TYR A 113 -10.42 -18.04 -5.99
C TYR A 113 -9.06 -17.37 -6.24
N VAL A 114 -8.54 -17.38 -7.47
CA VAL A 114 -7.36 -16.62 -7.90
C VAL A 114 -7.75 -15.63 -8.98
N VAL A 115 -7.30 -14.39 -8.84
CA VAL A 115 -7.44 -13.37 -9.89
C VAL A 115 -6.28 -13.55 -10.87
N GLY A 116 -6.61 -14.01 -12.08
CA GLY A 116 -5.66 -14.15 -13.20
C GLY A 116 -5.67 -12.94 -14.15
N ASP A 117 -4.94 -13.03 -15.26
CA ASP A 117 -4.90 -11.96 -16.28
C ASP A 117 -6.22 -11.80 -17.05
N ASP A 118 -7.09 -12.81 -17.06
CA ASP A 118 -8.42 -12.79 -17.67
C ASP A 118 -9.54 -12.50 -16.66
N TYR A 119 -9.21 -11.73 -15.62
CA TYR A 119 -10.14 -11.32 -14.57
C TYR A 119 -11.38 -10.60 -15.12
N THR A 120 -12.49 -10.73 -14.39
CA THR A 120 -13.73 -9.98 -14.65
C THR A 120 -13.57 -8.55 -14.15
N THR A 121 -13.91 -7.58 -14.99
CA THR A 121 -13.78 -6.17 -14.61
C THR A 121 -14.94 -5.75 -13.72
N ILE A 122 -14.74 -4.73 -12.88
CA ILE A 122 -15.79 -4.20 -12.00
C ILE A 122 -17.01 -3.65 -12.78
N TRP A 123 -16.86 -3.26 -14.05
CA TRP A 123 -17.99 -2.83 -14.89
C TRP A 123 -18.93 -3.98 -15.25
N ASP A 124 -18.43 -5.21 -15.20
CA ASP A 124 -19.20 -6.43 -15.46
C ASP A 124 -19.85 -6.98 -14.18
N ILE A 125 -19.70 -6.31 -13.03
CA ILE A 125 -20.33 -6.66 -11.76
C ILE A 125 -21.58 -5.78 -11.57
N PRO A 126 -22.80 -6.32 -11.79
CA PRO A 126 -24.04 -5.54 -11.79
C PRO A 126 -24.22 -4.62 -10.58
N THR A 127 -23.94 -5.13 -9.38
CA THR A 127 -24.11 -4.40 -8.12
C THR A 127 -23.22 -3.18 -8.04
N LEU A 128 -21.95 -3.28 -8.47
CA LEU A 128 -21.00 -2.16 -8.43
C LEU A 128 -21.14 -1.23 -9.63
N ASN A 129 -21.45 -1.77 -10.80
CA ASN A 129 -21.69 -0.99 -12.01
C ASN A 129 -22.87 -0.02 -11.83
N ALA A 130 -23.88 -0.37 -11.04
CA ALA A 130 -24.97 0.54 -10.70
C ALA A 130 -24.47 1.84 -10.02
N TYR A 131 -23.49 1.75 -9.11
CA TYR A 131 -22.88 2.94 -8.50
C TYR A 131 -22.01 3.73 -9.47
N MET A 132 -21.26 3.02 -10.33
CA MET A 132 -20.36 3.66 -11.31
C MET A 132 -21.12 4.41 -12.40
N LYS A 133 -22.28 3.91 -12.84
CA LYS A 133 -23.19 4.63 -13.76
C LYS A 133 -23.68 5.97 -13.19
N ASN A 134 -23.67 6.12 -11.86
CA ASN A 134 -23.99 7.36 -11.17
C ASN A 134 -22.74 8.23 -10.88
N GLY A 135 -21.63 7.98 -11.59
CA GLY A 135 -20.40 8.77 -11.50
C GLY A 135 -19.47 8.39 -10.35
N SER A 136 -19.69 7.27 -9.66
CA SER A 136 -18.75 6.80 -8.63
C SER A 136 -17.49 6.19 -9.26
N SER A 137 -16.32 6.47 -8.68
CA SER A 137 -15.10 5.70 -9.00
C SER A 137 -15.20 4.25 -8.50
N MET A 138 -14.27 3.37 -8.91
CA MET A 138 -14.24 1.97 -8.44
C MET A 138 -14.20 1.87 -6.91
N LYS A 139 -13.32 2.65 -6.27
CA LYS A 139 -13.22 2.75 -4.81
C LYS A 139 -14.55 3.19 -4.21
N GLN A 140 -15.14 4.27 -4.74
CA GLN A 140 -16.41 4.80 -4.22
C GLN A 140 -17.56 3.80 -4.38
N ALA A 141 -17.63 3.07 -5.49
CA ALA A 141 -18.63 2.03 -5.71
C ALA A 141 -18.54 0.93 -4.65
N LEU A 142 -17.33 0.42 -4.40
CA LEU A 142 -17.09 -0.57 -3.35
C LEU A 142 -17.46 -0.03 -1.95
N LEU A 143 -16.96 1.15 -1.58
CA LEU A 143 -17.24 1.73 -0.27
C LEU A 143 -18.73 2.01 -0.06
N ARG A 144 -19.45 2.48 -1.08
CA ARG A 144 -20.92 2.67 -1.00
C ARG A 144 -21.64 1.35 -0.79
N HIS A 145 -21.26 0.30 -1.53
CA HIS A 145 -21.82 -1.04 -1.35
C HIS A 145 -21.55 -1.58 0.06
N MET A 146 -20.30 -1.50 0.54
CA MET A 146 -19.92 -1.93 1.88
C MET A 146 -20.66 -1.17 2.98
N LYS A 147 -20.83 0.15 2.83
CA LYS A 147 -21.61 0.98 3.76
C LYS A 147 -23.08 0.58 3.76
N ALA A 148 -23.66 0.29 2.60
CA ALA A 148 -25.04 -0.19 2.50
C ALA A 148 -25.22 -1.57 3.17
N SER A 149 -24.17 -2.40 3.16
CA SER A 149 -24.11 -3.68 3.89
C SER A 149 -23.71 -3.55 5.36
N GLY A 150 -23.69 -2.33 5.92
CA GLY A 150 -23.45 -2.08 7.34
C GLY A 150 -21.99 -2.19 7.80
N LYS A 151 -21.01 -2.20 6.87
CA LYS A 151 -19.58 -2.22 7.22
C LYS A 151 -19.06 -0.82 7.56
N ASP A 152 -18.12 -0.76 8.49
CA ASP A 152 -17.39 0.46 8.85
C ASP A 152 -16.35 0.80 7.77
N ILE A 153 -16.71 1.70 6.87
CA ILE A 153 -15.86 2.11 5.75
C ILE A 153 -14.73 3.07 6.15
N GLU A 154 -14.83 3.70 7.32
CA GLU A 154 -13.81 4.62 7.82
C GLU A 154 -12.66 3.80 8.40
N GLN A 155 -12.96 2.87 9.30
CA GLN A 155 -11.97 1.94 9.82
C GLN A 155 -11.35 1.08 8.71
N PHE A 156 -12.15 0.62 7.73
CA PHE A 156 -11.66 -0.14 6.60
C PHE A 156 -10.61 0.63 5.77
N GLN A 157 -10.86 1.92 5.47
CA GLN A 157 -9.89 2.75 4.75
C GLN A 157 -8.64 3.05 5.60
N LEU A 158 -8.81 3.25 6.90
CA LEU A 158 -7.68 3.43 7.82
C LEU A 158 -6.79 2.18 7.84
N ASN A 159 -7.38 0.99 7.89
CA ASN A 159 -6.65 -0.27 7.87
C ASN A 159 -5.74 -0.37 6.63
N PHE A 160 -6.19 0.06 5.44
CA PHE A 160 -5.33 0.07 4.25
C PHE A 160 -4.14 1.03 4.39
N LYS A 161 -4.37 2.25 4.88
CA LYS A 161 -3.30 3.24 5.11
C LYS A 161 -2.25 2.67 6.05
N GLU A 162 -2.69 2.09 7.16
CA GLU A 162 -1.81 1.47 8.15
C GLU A 162 -1.06 0.27 7.56
N ALA A 163 -1.74 -0.64 6.87
CA ALA A 163 -1.10 -1.80 6.27
C ALA A 163 -0.03 -1.42 5.25
N VAL A 164 -0.29 -0.44 4.38
CA VAL A 164 0.71 0.09 3.44
C VAL A 164 1.91 0.63 4.20
N ALA A 165 1.67 1.50 5.18
CA ALA A 165 2.74 2.17 5.90
C ALA A 165 3.61 1.18 6.71
N GLN A 166 2.98 0.22 7.40
CA GLN A 166 3.66 -0.81 8.18
C GLN A 166 4.58 -1.69 7.34
N VAL A 167 4.18 -2.07 6.12
CA VAL A 167 5.02 -2.90 5.23
C VAL A 167 6.36 -2.22 4.98
N TRP A 168 6.34 -0.95 4.61
CA TRP A 168 7.55 -0.20 4.29
C TRP A 168 8.40 0.12 5.52
N GLU A 169 7.76 0.44 6.65
CA GLU A 169 8.46 0.59 7.93
C GLU A 169 9.22 -0.70 8.28
N LEU A 170 8.56 -1.87 8.24
CA LEU A 170 9.19 -3.14 8.58
C LEU A 170 10.29 -3.57 7.60
N GLN A 171 10.21 -3.21 6.32
CA GLN A 171 11.26 -3.54 5.35
C GLN A 171 12.40 -2.52 5.30
N ARG A 172 12.23 -1.34 5.89
CA ARG A 172 13.15 -0.21 5.77
C ARG A 172 14.59 -0.55 6.10
N GLU A 173 14.84 -1.21 7.23
CA GLU A 173 16.20 -1.52 7.69
C GLU A 173 16.94 -2.42 6.68
N LYS A 174 16.24 -3.42 6.13
CA LYS A 174 16.78 -4.31 5.10
C LYS A 174 17.14 -3.52 3.84
N ILE A 175 16.26 -2.61 3.40
CA ILE A 175 16.50 -1.75 2.24
C ILE A 175 17.71 -0.85 2.48
N LEU A 176 17.80 -0.21 3.65
CA LEU A 176 18.94 0.65 4.01
C LEU A 176 20.27 -0.12 4.02
N ASN A 177 20.28 -1.34 4.54
CA ASN A 177 21.49 -2.15 4.57
C ASN A 177 21.99 -2.52 3.17
N VAL A 178 21.09 -2.68 2.20
CA VAL A 178 21.47 -2.84 0.78
C VAL A 178 21.95 -1.51 0.21
N TYR A 179 21.24 -0.41 0.48
CA TYR A 179 21.54 0.92 -0.04
C TYR A 179 22.90 1.46 0.39
N LYS A 180 23.39 1.10 1.58
CA LYS A 180 24.76 1.46 2.04
C LYS A 180 25.86 1.04 1.05
N ASN A 181 25.61 0.03 0.22
CA ASN A 181 26.55 -0.44 -0.80
C ASN A 181 26.51 0.37 -2.10
N TYR A 182 25.56 1.31 -2.23
CA TYR A 182 25.37 2.15 -3.40
C TYR A 182 25.56 3.62 -3.02
N ASN A 183 26.24 4.40 -3.88
CA ASN A 183 26.45 5.83 -3.66
C ASN A 183 25.21 6.64 -4.12
N VAL A 184 24.06 6.36 -3.52
CA VAL A 184 22.79 7.01 -3.83
C VAL A 184 22.69 8.30 -3.02
N LYS A 185 22.49 9.44 -3.69
CA LYS A 185 22.19 10.69 -2.96
C LYS A 185 20.71 10.72 -2.59
N GLU A 186 20.41 11.35 -1.48
CA GLU A 186 19.05 11.54 -0.97
C GLU A 186 18.13 12.14 -2.05
N GLY A 187 16.91 11.61 -2.20
CA GLY A 187 15.91 12.10 -3.15
C GLY A 187 16.24 11.93 -4.64
N GLN A 188 17.14 11.00 -4.99
CA GLN A 188 17.41 10.63 -6.39
C GLN A 188 16.66 9.37 -6.84
N MET A 189 15.88 8.75 -5.95
CA MET A 189 15.18 7.50 -6.23
C MET A 189 13.73 7.62 -5.80
N PHE A 190 12.85 7.14 -6.64
CA PHE A 190 11.49 6.81 -6.28
C PHE A 190 11.15 5.48 -6.93
N GLU A 191 10.22 4.75 -6.35
CA GLU A 191 9.71 3.51 -6.94
C GLU A 191 8.21 3.43 -6.71
N MET A 192 7.48 2.98 -7.73
CA MET A 192 6.04 2.75 -7.66
C MET A 192 5.76 1.25 -7.54
N PHE A 193 4.90 0.91 -6.60
CA PHE A 193 4.47 -0.46 -6.34
C PHE A 193 2.95 -0.56 -6.45
N ARG A 194 2.45 -1.75 -6.81
CA ARG A 194 1.05 -2.12 -6.61
C ARG A 194 0.95 -3.16 -5.51
N MET A 195 0.25 -2.83 -4.44
CA MET A 195 0.00 -3.72 -3.32
C MET A 195 -1.36 -4.36 -3.50
N ASP A 196 -1.41 -5.69 -3.62
CA ASP A 196 -2.63 -6.44 -3.88
C ASP A 196 -3.16 -7.00 -2.57
N PHE A 197 -4.41 -6.69 -2.27
CA PHE A 197 -5.11 -7.09 -1.04
C PHE A 197 -6.33 -7.94 -1.36
N VAL A 198 -6.62 -8.88 -0.47
CA VAL A 198 -7.91 -9.57 -0.40
C VAL A 198 -8.61 -9.21 0.90
N ILE A 199 -9.93 -9.34 0.92
CA ILE A 199 -10.78 -8.97 2.04
C ILE A 199 -11.64 -10.18 2.39
N ASP A 200 -11.87 -10.43 3.69
CA ASP A 200 -12.84 -11.42 4.15
C ASP A 200 -14.26 -10.85 4.29
N GLU A 201 -15.23 -11.70 4.60
CA GLU A 201 -16.64 -11.28 4.76
C GLU A 201 -16.83 -10.17 5.82
N ASP A 202 -15.92 -10.08 6.79
CA ASP A 202 -15.95 -9.14 7.90
C ASP A 202 -15.27 -7.80 7.59
N ALA A 203 -14.78 -7.62 6.36
CA ALA A 203 -14.01 -6.46 5.92
C ALA A 203 -12.61 -6.36 6.55
N ASN A 204 -12.05 -7.46 7.07
CA ASN A 204 -10.63 -7.51 7.42
C ASN A 204 -9.79 -7.60 6.14
N ILE A 205 -8.67 -6.88 6.13
CA ILE A 205 -7.80 -6.78 4.96
C ILE A 205 -6.57 -7.69 5.10
N PHE A 206 -6.16 -8.29 3.98
CA PHE A 206 -5.02 -9.17 3.93
C PHE A 206 -4.17 -8.85 2.70
N LEU A 207 -2.95 -8.36 2.94
CA LEU A 207 -1.96 -8.19 1.87
C LEU A 207 -1.59 -9.57 1.29
N LEU A 208 -1.75 -9.73 -0.03
CA LEU A 208 -1.39 -10.92 -0.78
C LEU A 208 0.04 -10.82 -1.30
N GLU A 209 0.37 -9.72 -1.98
CA GLU A 209 1.66 -9.51 -2.62
C GLU A 209 1.94 -8.01 -2.87
N VAL A 210 3.22 -7.69 -3.05
CA VAL A 210 3.69 -6.35 -3.44
C VAL A 210 4.39 -6.47 -4.77
N ASN A 211 3.80 -5.88 -5.81
CA ASN A 211 4.29 -5.94 -7.17
C ASN A 211 5.14 -4.71 -7.49
N MET A 212 6.43 -4.94 -7.74
CA MET A 212 7.34 -3.96 -8.33
C MET A 212 7.08 -3.88 -9.83
N SER A 213 7.23 -2.70 -10.43
CA SER A 213 6.96 -2.46 -11.85
C SER A 213 5.57 -2.98 -12.30
N PRO A 214 4.48 -2.52 -11.68
CA PRO A 214 3.15 -3.03 -11.98
C PRO A 214 2.78 -2.80 -13.45
N ASN A 215 2.07 -3.76 -14.04
CA ASN A 215 1.57 -3.63 -15.42
C ASN A 215 0.57 -2.46 -15.51
N LEU A 216 0.87 -1.49 -16.39
CA LEU A 216 0.03 -0.34 -16.70
C LEU A 216 -0.50 -0.37 -18.15
N SER A 217 -0.42 -1.53 -18.81
CA SER A 217 -0.99 -1.74 -20.14
C SER A 217 -2.50 -1.92 -20.05
N SER A 218 -3.25 -1.10 -20.79
CA SER A 218 -4.70 -1.22 -20.94
C SER A 218 -5.12 -2.11 -22.12
N GLN A 219 -4.19 -2.78 -22.80
CA GLN A 219 -4.51 -3.59 -23.99
C GLN A 219 -5.52 -4.71 -23.70
N SER A 220 -5.34 -5.43 -22.58
CA SER A 220 -6.26 -6.51 -22.16
C SER A 220 -7.57 -5.97 -21.58
N HIS A 221 -7.52 -4.79 -20.95
CA HIS A 221 -8.67 -4.15 -20.29
C HIS A 221 -8.70 -2.65 -20.58
N PRO A 222 -9.20 -2.24 -21.77
CA PRO A 222 -9.14 -0.84 -22.21
C PRO A 222 -9.82 0.14 -21.24
N ALA A 223 -10.86 -0.32 -20.53
CA ALA A 223 -11.58 0.48 -19.56
C ALA A 223 -10.72 0.94 -18.37
N ASN A 224 -9.58 0.29 -18.08
CA ASN A 224 -8.65 0.71 -17.03
C ASN A 224 -7.69 1.84 -17.46
N ALA A 225 -7.63 2.21 -18.75
CA ALA A 225 -6.70 3.23 -19.24
C ALA A 225 -6.73 4.54 -18.42
N PRO A 226 -7.90 5.11 -18.05
CA PRO A 226 -7.96 6.33 -17.25
C PRO A 226 -7.31 6.20 -15.86
N ILE A 227 -7.39 5.01 -15.25
CA ILE A 227 -6.75 4.74 -13.95
C ILE A 227 -5.23 4.79 -14.14
N TYR A 228 -4.70 4.12 -15.15
CA TYR A 228 -3.26 4.07 -15.39
C TYR A 228 -2.69 5.44 -15.75
N GLU A 229 -3.41 6.23 -16.55
CA GLU A 229 -3.06 7.61 -16.85
C GLU A 229 -3.05 8.48 -15.58
N SER A 230 -4.09 8.38 -14.75
CA SER A 230 -4.18 9.10 -13.48
C SER A 230 -3.03 8.73 -12.53
N VAL A 231 -2.71 7.44 -12.40
CA VAL A 231 -1.58 6.95 -11.59
C VAL A 231 -0.27 7.60 -12.05
N LEU A 232 0.02 7.57 -13.36
CA LEU A 232 1.25 8.13 -13.91
C LEU A 232 1.33 9.64 -13.75
N GLN A 233 0.24 10.37 -14.04
CA GLN A 233 0.19 11.82 -13.90
C GLN A 233 0.43 12.25 -12.45
N ASN A 234 -0.29 11.65 -11.49
CA ASN A 234 -0.12 11.96 -10.07
C ASN A 234 1.29 11.59 -9.58
N MET A 235 1.87 10.48 -10.06
CA MET A 235 3.22 10.08 -9.68
C MET A 235 4.25 11.10 -10.19
N PHE A 236 4.18 11.50 -11.48
CA PHE A 236 5.11 12.47 -12.05
C PHE A 236 4.98 13.87 -11.45
N GLN A 237 3.80 14.25 -10.95
CA GLN A 237 3.63 15.46 -10.15
C GLN A 237 4.29 15.31 -8.77
N LEU A 238 4.02 14.22 -8.06
CA LEU A 238 4.57 13.93 -6.74
C LEU A 238 6.12 13.97 -6.73
N VAL A 239 6.75 13.35 -7.73
CA VAL A 239 8.23 13.30 -7.83
C VAL A 239 8.85 14.55 -8.45
N GLY A 240 8.04 15.55 -8.81
CA GLY A 240 8.51 16.84 -9.28
C GLY A 240 8.97 16.88 -10.74
N LEU A 241 8.62 15.89 -11.57
CA LEU A 241 9.01 15.86 -13.00
C LEU A 241 8.15 16.77 -13.88
N THR A 242 6.97 17.15 -13.40
CA THR A 242 6.00 17.98 -14.15
C THR A 242 5.68 19.30 -13.47
N SER A 243 6.28 19.58 -12.31
CA SER A 243 6.09 20.80 -11.54
C SER A 243 7.33 21.69 -11.60
N THR A 244 7.15 22.97 -11.90
CA THR A 244 8.18 23.98 -11.62
C THR A 244 8.30 24.12 -10.10
N PHE A 245 9.45 23.79 -9.53
CA PHE A 245 9.70 23.91 -8.09
C PHE A 245 9.44 25.35 -7.64
N ILE A 246 8.35 25.57 -6.92
CA ILE A 246 8.12 26.84 -6.22
C ILE A 246 8.76 26.67 -4.85
N GLN A 247 9.70 27.56 -4.49
CA GLN A 247 10.28 27.57 -3.16
C GLN A 247 9.15 27.65 -2.15
N ALA A 248 9.09 26.65 -1.28
CA ALA A 248 7.95 26.47 -0.43
C ALA A 248 7.90 27.53 0.68
N PRO A 249 6.70 28.06 1.00
CA PRO A 249 6.56 29.17 1.95
C PRO A 249 6.80 28.80 3.42
N TRP A 250 7.21 27.56 3.71
CA TRP A 250 7.39 27.07 5.09
C TRP A 250 8.39 27.89 5.89
N GLU A 251 9.39 28.50 5.23
CA GLU A 251 10.41 29.33 5.88
C GLU A 251 9.78 30.49 6.69
N THR A 252 8.76 31.15 6.13
CA THR A 252 8.05 32.26 6.78
C THR A 252 7.19 31.83 7.96
N SER A 253 6.94 30.53 8.12
CA SER A 253 6.15 30.00 9.23
C SER A 253 6.98 29.76 10.49
N PHE A 254 8.31 29.73 10.38
CA PHE A 254 9.21 29.38 11.49
C PHE A 254 10.30 30.41 11.79
N CYS A 255 10.54 31.37 10.90
CA CYS A 255 11.55 32.41 11.06
C CYS A 255 10.90 33.79 11.27
N ASP A 256 11.21 34.43 12.39
CA ASP A 256 10.91 35.84 12.68
C ASP A 256 12.22 36.66 12.81
N ASN A 257 12.34 37.71 11.99
CA ASN A 257 13.57 38.51 11.81
C ASN A 257 14.24 39.05 13.10
N GLU A 258 13.55 39.14 14.23
CA GLU A 258 14.08 39.71 15.48
C GLU A 258 14.58 38.67 16.50
N THR A 259 14.24 37.37 16.40
CA THR A 259 14.56 36.37 17.45
C THR A 259 15.26 35.07 16.98
N ASP A 260 15.48 34.92 15.68
CA ASP A 260 15.92 33.66 15.03
C ASP A 260 17.37 33.23 15.26
N LEU A 261 18.16 33.97 16.04
CA LEU A 261 19.52 33.54 16.41
C LEU A 261 19.50 32.43 17.48
N ASN A 262 18.38 32.22 18.16
CA ASN A 262 18.24 31.18 19.17
C ASN A 262 17.54 29.92 18.63
N CYS A 263 18.33 29.00 18.08
CA CYS A 263 17.86 27.72 17.56
C CYS A 263 17.18 26.80 18.60
N GLN A 264 17.22 27.12 19.89
CA GLN A 264 16.43 26.40 20.89
C GLN A 264 14.94 26.80 20.85
N LYS A 265 14.63 28.04 20.47
CA LYS A 265 13.25 28.55 20.38
C LYS A 265 12.62 28.21 19.03
N ASN A 266 13.37 28.41 17.94
CA ASN A 266 12.92 28.20 16.56
C ASN A 266 13.79 27.13 15.86
N PRO A 267 13.73 25.85 16.27
CA PRO A 267 14.60 24.80 15.74
C PRO A 267 14.37 24.51 14.24
N PHE A 268 13.21 24.89 13.70
CA PHE A 268 12.86 24.70 12.29
C PHE A 268 13.13 25.94 11.42
N CYS A 269 13.68 27.02 11.98
CA CYS A 269 14.08 28.16 11.14
C CYS A 269 15.25 27.78 10.23
N ILE A 270 15.24 28.25 8.98
CA ILE A 270 16.22 27.89 7.93
C ILE A 270 17.68 28.04 8.38
N LYS A 271 17.99 29.05 9.20
CA LYS A 271 19.34 29.31 9.72
C LYS A 271 19.83 28.25 10.71
N CYS A 272 18.91 27.50 11.30
CA CYS A 272 19.18 26.46 12.30
C CYS A 272 19.24 25.05 11.71
N LEU A 273 18.86 24.89 10.44
CA LEU A 273 18.84 23.59 9.77
C LEU A 273 20.21 23.24 9.21
N SER A 274 20.61 21.98 9.41
CA SER A 274 21.72 21.40 8.65
C SER A 274 21.37 21.29 7.16
N PRO A 275 22.37 21.14 6.25
CA PRO A 275 22.09 20.94 4.83
C PRO A 275 21.17 19.73 4.54
N SER A 276 21.28 18.64 5.30
CA SER A 276 20.42 17.46 5.15
C SER A 276 18.99 17.70 5.65
N GLN A 277 18.84 18.43 6.75
CA GLN A 277 17.54 18.84 7.26
C GLN A 277 16.83 19.79 6.29
N LEU A 278 17.54 20.78 5.77
CA LEU A 278 17.01 21.72 4.78
C LEU A 278 16.57 20.99 3.49
N ASN A 279 17.40 20.08 2.98
CA ASN A 279 17.03 19.25 1.83
C ASN A 279 15.79 18.38 2.12
N THR A 280 15.73 17.75 3.30
CA THR A 280 14.58 16.95 3.74
C THR A 280 13.29 17.77 3.72
N VAL A 281 13.27 18.95 4.36
CA VAL A 281 12.07 19.80 4.46
C VAL A 281 11.65 20.32 3.09
N ASN A 282 12.60 20.77 2.26
CA ASN A 282 12.29 21.27 0.92
C ASN A 282 11.67 20.18 0.04
N LYS A 283 12.21 18.95 0.08
CA LYS A 283 11.65 17.82 -0.65
C LYS A 283 10.29 17.42 -0.14
N LEU A 284 10.15 17.20 1.17
CA LEU A 284 8.87 16.86 1.78
C LEU A 284 7.80 17.91 1.44
N THR A 285 8.14 19.19 1.52
CA THR A 285 7.18 20.25 1.21
C THR A 285 6.77 20.26 -0.25
N SER A 286 7.73 20.10 -1.16
CA SER A 286 7.44 19.95 -2.59
C SER A 286 6.51 18.77 -2.83
N GLU A 287 6.83 17.59 -2.30
CA GLU A 287 5.98 16.40 -2.42
C GLU A 287 4.57 16.67 -1.85
N MET A 288 4.46 17.29 -0.69
CA MET A 288 3.17 17.59 -0.06
C MET A 288 2.32 18.59 -0.85
N LEU A 289 2.94 19.53 -1.58
CA LEU A 289 2.27 20.48 -2.46
C LEU A 289 1.83 19.84 -3.78
N TYR A 290 2.63 18.92 -4.33
CA TYR A 290 2.43 18.32 -5.66
C TYR A 290 1.98 16.86 -5.62
N ARG A 291 1.58 16.33 -4.46
CA ARG A 291 1.12 14.94 -4.29
C ARG A 291 -0.13 14.58 -5.11
N GLY A 292 -0.87 15.56 -5.62
CA GLY A 292 -2.14 15.31 -6.30
C GLY A 292 -3.09 14.50 -5.41
N ASN A 293 -3.54 13.35 -5.90
CA ASN A 293 -4.40 12.41 -5.18
C ASN A 293 -3.65 11.39 -4.32
N PHE A 294 -2.32 11.47 -4.23
CA PHE A 294 -1.56 10.69 -3.27
C PHE A 294 -1.71 11.27 -1.86
N GLU A 295 -1.83 10.37 -0.89
CA GLU A 295 -1.77 10.68 0.53
C GLU A 295 -0.48 10.11 1.13
N LEU A 296 0.25 10.93 1.89
CA LEU A 296 1.40 10.47 2.66
C LEU A 296 0.89 9.59 3.81
N VAL A 297 1.28 8.31 3.83
CA VAL A 297 0.88 7.33 4.86
C VAL A 297 2.02 7.00 5.83
N SER A 298 3.26 7.27 5.43
CA SER A 298 4.43 7.23 6.32
C SER A 298 5.43 8.32 5.95
N PRO A 299 5.90 9.15 6.89
CA PRO A 299 5.52 9.16 8.30
C PRO A 299 4.09 9.68 8.47
N SER A 300 3.52 9.48 9.65
CA SER A 300 2.21 10.03 9.99
C SER A 300 2.23 10.67 11.37
N VAL A 301 1.53 11.80 11.51
CA VAL A 301 1.47 12.56 12.78
C VAL A 301 0.49 11.94 13.79
N HIS A 302 -0.41 11.06 13.33
CA HIS A 302 -1.49 10.48 14.15
C HIS A 302 -1.19 9.07 14.64
N ARG A 303 -0.11 8.45 14.16
CA ARG A 303 0.31 7.12 14.59
C ARG A 303 1.79 7.12 14.92
N GLU A 304 2.15 6.41 15.97
CA GLU A 304 3.57 6.14 16.23
C GLU A 304 4.07 5.12 15.19
N PRO A 305 5.27 5.32 14.62
CA PRO A 305 5.87 4.37 13.70
C PRO A 305 6.08 3.01 14.37
N VAL A 306 5.89 1.93 13.61
CA VAL A 306 6.04 0.57 14.15
C VAL A 306 7.51 0.24 14.49
N LEU A 307 8.45 0.89 13.82
CA LEU A 307 9.88 0.72 14.09
C LEU A 307 10.32 1.49 15.35
N GLN A 308 11.02 0.79 16.25
CA GLN A 308 11.69 1.40 17.40
C GLN A 308 12.97 2.17 17.03
N GLN A 309 13.65 1.80 15.94
CA GLN A 309 14.88 2.44 15.48
C GLN A 309 14.61 3.41 14.33
N GLN A 310 14.34 4.66 14.68
CA GLN A 310 14.26 5.78 13.74
C GLN A 310 15.63 6.46 13.59
N THR A 311 15.95 6.96 12.38
CA THR A 311 17.13 7.80 12.17
C THR A 311 16.89 9.20 12.72
N ALA A 312 17.95 10.01 12.84
CA ALA A 312 17.82 11.40 13.23
C ALA A 312 16.95 12.20 12.25
N LEU A 313 17.03 11.89 10.96
CA LEU A 313 16.21 12.53 9.93
C LEU A 313 14.75 12.09 9.98
N ASP A 314 14.45 10.83 10.30
CA ASP A 314 13.06 10.38 10.49
C ASP A 314 12.37 11.17 11.61
N LYS A 315 13.05 11.29 12.76
CA LYS A 315 12.54 12.03 13.93
C LYS A 315 12.35 13.50 13.59
N PHE A 316 13.38 14.12 13.02
CA PHE A 316 13.32 15.52 12.59
C PHE A 316 12.17 15.77 11.59
N GLN A 317 11.98 14.90 10.60
CA GLN A 317 10.90 15.02 9.62
C GLN A 317 9.52 14.96 10.29
N LEU A 318 9.32 13.99 11.19
CA LEU A 318 8.06 13.84 11.92
C LEU A 318 7.79 15.03 12.83
N ASP A 319 8.79 15.52 13.55
CA ASP A 319 8.67 16.68 14.44
C ASP A 319 8.35 17.96 13.64
N PHE A 320 9.01 18.14 12.49
CA PHE A 320 8.71 19.23 11.56
C PHE A 320 7.25 19.16 11.09
N MET A 321 6.78 17.98 10.68
CA MET A 321 5.38 17.79 10.24
C MET A 321 4.38 18.07 11.35
N LYS A 322 4.62 17.56 12.56
CA LYS A 322 3.77 17.82 13.74
C LYS A 322 3.67 19.32 14.00
N LYS A 323 4.79 20.04 13.94
CA LYS A 323 4.81 21.49 14.15
C LYS A 323 4.13 22.25 13.01
N TYR A 324 4.41 21.90 11.75
CA TYR A 324 3.81 22.60 10.60
C TYR A 324 2.31 22.34 10.46
N CYS A 325 1.82 21.20 10.93
CA CYS A 325 0.38 20.89 11.06
C CYS A 325 -0.38 21.92 11.91
N GLU A 326 0.28 22.57 12.89
CA GLU A 326 -0.32 23.67 13.66
C GLU A 326 -0.60 24.91 12.80
N HIS A 327 0.17 25.11 11.72
CA HIS A 327 0.02 26.22 10.78
C HIS A 327 -0.87 25.84 9.57
N ASP A 328 -0.77 24.60 9.08
CA ASP A 328 -1.50 24.11 7.93
C ASP A 328 -2.08 22.72 8.18
N SER A 329 -3.39 22.67 8.42
CA SER A 329 -4.11 21.42 8.72
C SER A 329 -4.00 20.33 7.63
N ARG A 330 -3.64 20.68 6.38
CA ARG A 330 -3.40 19.71 5.30
C ARG A 330 -2.19 18.81 5.55
N TRP A 331 -1.32 19.21 6.47
CA TRP A 331 -0.15 18.46 6.93
C TRP A 331 -0.45 17.54 8.09
N CYS A 332 -1.58 17.72 8.75
CA CYS A 332 -2.01 16.85 9.83
C CYS A 332 -2.40 15.46 9.33
N GLN A 333 -2.56 15.23 8.02
CA GLN A 333 -3.02 13.95 7.46
C GLN A 333 -4.31 13.48 8.16
N ILE A 334 -5.36 14.30 8.02
CA ILE A 334 -6.68 14.21 8.67
C ILE A 334 -7.07 12.78 9.11
N GLN A 335 -7.36 12.61 10.41
CA GLN A 335 -8.22 11.52 10.89
C GLN A 335 -9.49 11.48 10.03
N LEU A 336 -9.86 10.29 9.52
CA LEU A 336 -11.23 10.07 9.09
C LEU A 336 -12.10 10.41 10.32
N LYS A 337 -12.87 11.49 10.21
CA LYS A 337 -13.76 11.98 11.27
C LYS A 337 -14.99 11.12 11.37
#